data_AF-A0ABD0UXY6-F1
#
_entry.id   AF-A0ABD0UXY6-F1
#
_cell.length_a   1.000
_cell.length_b   1.000
_cell.length_c   1.000
_cell.angle_alpha   90.00
_cell.angle_beta   90.00
_cell.angle_gamma   90.00
#
_symmetry.space_group_name_H-M   'P 1'
#
loop_
_entity.id
_entity.type
_entity.pdbx_description
1 polymer ?
#
loop_
_entity_poly.entity_id
_entity_poly.type
_entity_poly.pdbx_seq_one_letter_code
_entity_poly.pdbx_strand_id
1 'polypeptide(L)'
;MSPKNLLCSAALQGVTEARARIFGHVLNLTGKRSPHKILRKKLIGEKVAQWYPYDIKNDDPLICAFANTQQKGSKYAFIVTLLLPFC
;
A
#
# COMPACT_ATOMS: atom_id res chain seq x y z
N MET A 1 20.46 19.57 42.94
CA MET A 1 20.23 18.10 42.95
C MET A 1 21.38 17.44 43.70
N SER A 2 21.14 16.44 44.56
CA SER A 2 22.21 15.73 45.25
C SER A 2 22.94 14.75 44.31
N PRO A 3 24.21 14.41 44.57
CA PRO A 3 24.97 13.45 43.73
C PRO A 3 24.29 12.08 43.60
N LYS A 4 23.64 11.62 44.68
CA LYS A 4 22.87 10.36 44.70
C LYS A 4 21.71 10.39 43.69
N ASN A 5 21.03 11.53 43.55
CA ASN A 5 19.91 11.69 42.63
C ASN A 5 20.37 11.69 41.16
N LEU A 6 21.55 12.27 40.88
CA LEU A 6 22.15 12.23 39.54
C LEU A 6 22.50 10.80 39.11
N LEU A 7 23.14 10.03 40.00
CA LEU A 7 23.49 8.63 39.73
C LEU A 7 22.24 7.76 39.51
N CYS A 8 21.21 7.96 40.32
CA CYS A 8 19.94 7.26 40.18
C CYS A 8 19.27 7.57 38.82
N SER A 9 19.23 8.84 38.43
CA SER A 9 18.69 9.26 37.13
C SER A 9 19.45 8.64 35.94
N ALA A 10 20.79 8.62 36.00
CA ALA A 10 21.61 8.00 34.96
C ALA A 10 21.39 6.48 34.87
N ALA A 11 21.26 5.79 36.01
CA ALA A 11 20.98 4.36 36.04
C ALA A 11 19.62 4.03 35.42
N LEU A 12 18.58 4.82 35.72
CA LEU A 12 17.25 4.64 35.14
C LEU A 12 17.25 4.85 33.62
N GLN A 13 17.97 5.86 33.13
CA GLN A 13 18.14 6.08 31.69
C GLN A 13 18.81 4.88 31.02
N GLY A 14 19.91 4.37 31.59
CA GLY A 14 20.60 3.18 31.07
C GLY A 14 19.71 1.94 31.01
N VAL A 15 18.86 1.71 32.02
CA VAL A 15 17.87 0.61 32.01
C VAL A 15 16.85 0.80 30.88
N THR A 16 16.36 2.02 30.66
CA THR A 16 15.41 2.28 29.57
C THR A 16 16.04 2.04 28.20
N GLU A 17 17.30 2.41 28.01
CA GLU A 17 18.07 2.17 26.79
C GLU A 17 18.33 0.68 26.56
N ALA A 18 18.74 -0.05 27.60
CA ALA A 18 18.93 -1.50 27.54
C ALA A 18 17.62 -2.22 27.17
N ARG A 19 16.50 -1.84 27.80
CA ARG A 19 15.17 -2.34 27.46
C ARG A 19 14.82 -2.07 26.01
N ALA A 20 15.07 -0.86 25.53
CA ALA A 20 14.79 -0.49 24.15
C ALA A 20 15.61 -1.31 23.16
N ARG A 21 16.89 -1.56 23.48
CA ARG A 21 17.78 -2.42 22.69
C ARG A 21 17.31 -3.88 22.64
N ILE A 22 16.88 -4.43 23.77
CA ILE A 22 16.42 -5.83 23.88
C ILE A 22 15.12 -6.05 23.10
N PHE A 23 14.14 -5.16 23.23
CA PHE A 23 12.81 -5.32 22.62
C PHE A 23 12.67 -4.62 21.26
N GLY A 24 13.74 -4.01 20.73
CA GLY A 24 13.69 -3.27 19.47
C GLY A 24 12.80 -2.03 19.51
N HIS A 25 12.61 -1.43 20.69
CA HIS A 25 11.86 -0.18 20.80
C HIS A 25 12.74 1.01 20.41
N VAL A 26 12.18 1.96 19.68
CA VAL A 26 12.85 3.23 19.36
C VAL A 26 12.63 4.22 20.50
N LEU A 27 13.71 4.63 21.17
CA LEU A 27 13.69 5.72 22.14
C LEU A 27 13.87 7.08 21.45
N ASN A 28 13.16 8.09 21.96
CA ASN A 28 13.25 9.46 21.48
C ASN A 28 13.55 10.40 22.63
N LEU A 29 14.83 10.68 22.83
CA LEU A 29 15.32 11.54 23.92
C LEU A 29 14.88 13.00 23.76
N THR A 30 14.68 13.45 22.52
CA THR A 30 14.33 14.84 22.20
C THR A 30 12.82 15.10 22.29
N GLY A 31 11.98 14.07 22.40
CA GLY A 31 10.52 14.20 22.47
C GLY A 31 9.84 14.75 21.20
N LYS A 32 10.61 15.06 20.15
CA LYS A 32 10.09 15.58 18.87
C LYS A 32 9.29 14.51 18.13
N ARG A 33 8.35 14.92 17.27
CA ARG A 33 7.56 13.96 16.48
C ARG A 33 8.47 13.18 15.52
N SER A 34 8.59 11.88 15.74
CA SER A 34 9.31 10.95 14.84
C SER A 34 8.35 10.29 13.84
N PRO A 35 8.79 9.99 12.59
CA PRO A 35 8.00 9.28 11.60
C PRO A 35 7.71 7.81 11.97
N HIS A 36 8.25 7.30 13.08
CA HIS A 36 8.02 5.92 13.55
C HIS A 36 6.53 5.54 13.67
N LYS A 37 5.63 6.50 13.96
CA LYS A 37 4.17 6.26 13.98
C LYS A 37 3.61 5.89 12.61
N ILE A 38 4.19 6.41 11.54
CA ILE A 38 3.75 6.17 10.16
C ILE A 38 4.24 4.80 9.71
N LEU A 39 5.53 4.51 9.95
CA LEU A 39 6.18 3.26 9.52
C LEU A 39 5.62 2.01 10.20
N ARG A 40 5.13 2.11 11.44
CA ARG A 40 4.56 0.96 12.15
C ARG A 40 3.15 0.56 11.70
N LYS A 41 2.50 1.36 10.86
CA LYS A 41 1.17 1.01 10.33
C LYS A 41 1.36 -0.08 9.27
N LYS A 42 0.54 -1.12 9.31
CA LYS A 42 0.52 -2.13 8.24
C LYS A 42 0.16 -1.48 6.91
N LEU A 43 0.86 -1.85 5.84
CA LEU A 43 0.54 -1.39 4.50
C LEU A 43 -0.85 -1.91 4.10
N ILE A 44 -1.69 -1.02 3.58
CA ILE A 44 -3.10 -1.30 3.25
C ILE A 44 -3.29 -1.45 1.73
N GLY A 45 -2.26 -1.15 0.93
CA GLY A 45 -2.35 -1.06 -0.53
C GLY A 45 -2.89 -2.32 -1.21
N GLU A 46 -2.38 -3.49 -0.84
CA GLU A 46 -2.81 -4.78 -1.41
C GLU A 46 -4.29 -5.06 -1.12
N LYS A 47 -4.72 -4.86 0.12
CA LYS A 47 -6.11 -5.05 0.53
C LYS A 47 -7.06 -4.09 -0.20
N VAL A 48 -6.62 -2.85 -0.45
CA VAL A 48 -7.41 -1.87 -1.20
C VAL A 48 -7.46 -2.21 -2.69
N ALA A 49 -6.34 -2.68 -3.26
CA ALA A 49 -6.28 -3.10 -4.66
C ALA A 49 -7.18 -4.31 -4.95
N GLN A 50 -7.32 -5.22 -3.98
CA GLN A 50 -8.23 -6.38 -4.04
C GLN A 50 -9.72 -6.04 -3.91
N TRP A 51 -10.09 -4.75 -3.93
CA TRP A 51 -11.50 -4.33 -3.85
C TRP A 51 -12.36 -4.93 -4.97
N TYR A 52 -11.81 -5.01 -6.18
CA TYR A 52 -12.45 -5.70 -7.28
C TYR A 52 -11.95 -7.15 -7.36
N PRO A 53 -12.86 -8.13 -7.50
CA PRO A 53 -12.48 -9.52 -7.66
C PRO A 53 -11.67 -9.71 -8.94
N TYR A 54 -10.82 -10.74 -8.95
CA TYR A 54 -10.04 -11.12 -10.10
C TYR A 54 -10.94 -11.43 -11.31
N ASP A 55 -10.68 -10.76 -12.43
CA ASP A 55 -11.44 -10.90 -13.67
C ASP A 55 -10.86 -12.03 -14.52
N ILE A 56 -11.31 -13.25 -14.23
CA ILE A 56 -10.89 -14.49 -14.89
C ILE A 56 -11.07 -14.47 -16.42
N LYS A 57 -11.98 -13.63 -16.91
CA LYS A 57 -12.32 -13.55 -18.34
C LYS A 57 -11.18 -12.99 -19.18
N ASN A 58 -10.25 -12.26 -18.57
CA ASN A 58 -9.11 -11.67 -19.28
C ASN A 58 -7.97 -12.68 -19.50
N ASP A 59 -7.96 -13.79 -18.76
CA ASP A 59 -6.88 -14.77 -18.82
C ASP A 59 -7.20 -15.91 -19.81
N ASP A 60 -8.48 -16.12 -20.14
CA ASP A 60 -8.92 -17.08 -21.15
C ASP A 60 -8.67 -16.53 -22.57
N PRO A 61 -7.72 -17.08 -23.35
CA PRO A 61 -7.35 -16.54 -24.66
C PRO A 61 -8.53 -16.59 -25.66
N LEU A 62 -9.44 -17.56 -25.51
CA LEU A 62 -10.63 -17.69 -26.34
C LEU A 62 -11.67 -16.60 -26.05
N ILE A 63 -11.88 -16.24 -24.78
CA ILE A 63 -12.84 -15.21 -24.36
C ILE A 63 -12.30 -13.82 -24.74
N CYS A 64 -11.01 -13.58 -24.48
CA CYS A 64 -10.31 -12.36 -24.91
C CYS A 64 -10.36 -12.16 -26.43
N ALA A 65 -10.08 -13.20 -27.22
CA ALA A 65 -10.15 -13.13 -28.68
C ALA A 65 -11.58 -12.91 -29.18
N PHE A 66 -12.56 -13.61 -28.59
CA PHE A 66 -13.97 -13.47 -28.95
C PHE A 66 -14.48 -12.05 -28.68
N ALA A 67 -14.26 -11.51 -27.47
CA ALA A 67 -14.72 -10.19 -27.08
C ALA A 67 -14.09 -9.09 -27.97
N ASN A 68 -12.79 -9.19 -28.25
CA ASN A 68 -12.10 -8.23 -29.10
C ASN A 68 -12.56 -8.29 -30.56
N THR A 69 -12.76 -9.47 -31.13
CA THR A 69 -13.03 -9.60 -32.57
C THR A 69 -14.50 -9.35 -32.89
N GLN A 70 -15.41 -9.90 -32.09
CA GLN A 70 -16.86 -9.81 -32.33
C GLN A 70 -17.41 -8.42 -31.97
N GLN A 71 -17.08 -7.86 -30.80
CA GLN A 71 -17.60 -6.54 -30.43
C GLN A 71 -16.97 -5.42 -31.26
N LYS A 72 -15.66 -5.46 -31.52
CA LYS A 72 -15.03 -4.43 -32.36
C LYS A 72 -15.51 -4.56 -33.80
N GLY A 73 -15.54 -5.77 -34.36
CA GLY A 73 -16.06 -6.03 -35.70
C GLY A 73 -17.51 -5.56 -35.88
N SER A 74 -18.40 -5.84 -34.91
CA SER A 74 -19.79 -5.38 -34.95
C SER A 74 -19.91 -3.86 -34.82
N LYS A 75 -19.11 -3.21 -33.96
CA LYS A 75 -19.07 -1.74 -33.85
C LYS A 75 -18.57 -1.07 -35.13
N TYR A 76 -17.50 -1.58 -35.72
CA TYR A 76 -16.95 -1.05 -36.98
C TYR A 76 -17.91 -1.30 -38.15
N ALA A 77 -18.53 -2.48 -38.22
CA ALA A 77 -19.57 -2.76 -39.22
C ALA A 77 -20.75 -1.78 -39.07
N PHE A 78 -21.23 -1.54 -37.85
CA PHE A 78 -22.30 -0.57 -37.60
C PHE A 78 -21.91 0.85 -38.02
N ILE A 79 -20.71 1.31 -37.66
CA ILE A 79 -20.19 2.64 -38.06
C ILE A 79 -20.05 2.74 -39.59
N VAL A 80 -19.50 1.72 -40.24
CA VAL A 80 -19.33 1.68 -41.70
C VAL A 80 -20.69 1.68 -42.40
N THR A 81 -21.67 0.90 -41.93
CA THR A 81 -23.03 0.90 -42.49
C THR A 81 -23.75 2.23 -42.28
N LEU A 82 -23.54 2.91 -41.15
CA LEU A 82 -24.19 4.19 -40.83
C LEU A 82 -23.55 5.38 -41.55
N LEU A 83 -22.25 5.30 -41.89
CA LEU A 83 -21.52 6.30 -42.67
C LEU A 83 -21.55 6.06 -44.20
N LEU A 84 -21.79 4.82 -44.65
CA LEU A 84 -21.92 4.47 -46.07
C LEU A 84 -22.92 5.34 -46.86
N PRO A 85 -24.10 5.71 -46.33
CA PRO A 85 -25.07 6.52 -47.06
C PRO A 85 -24.75 8.03 -47.07
N PHE A 86 -23.68 8.47 -46.39
CA PHE A 86 -23.24 9.86 -46.34
C PHE A 86 -21.97 10.13 -47.19
N CYS A 87 -21.57 9.18 -48.06
CA CYS A 87 -20.53 9.33 -49.06
C CYS A 87 -21.12 9.29 -50.48
#